data_AF-A0A5E4DDA8-F1
#
_entry.id   AF-A0A5E4DDA8-F1
#
_cell.length_a   1.000
_cell.length_b   1.000
_cell.length_c   1.000
_cell.angle_alpha   90.00
_cell.angle_beta   90.00
_cell.angle_gamma   90.00
#
_symmetry.space_group_name_H-M   'P 1'
#
loop_
_entity.id
_entity.type
_entity.pdbx_description
1 polymer ?
#
loop_
_entity_poly.entity_id
_entity_poly.type
_entity_poly.pdbx_seq_one_letter_code
_entity_poly.pdbx_strand_id
1 'polypeptide(L)'
;MFSSGLHQFFQTLPERMGAGALAICQSKAAVRLKEDMKKIVAVPLSEEKNPTCKKLFGVSLQELQRQGLMENGVPTVVWSLVEYLTLH
;
A
#
# COMPACT_ATOMS: atom_id res chain seq x y z
N MET A 1 22.79 13.50 14.58
CA MET A 1 23.05 14.45 13.47
C MET A 1 23.20 13.63 12.20
N PHE A 2 22.06 13.33 11.56
CA PHE A 2 22.01 12.36 10.46
C PHE A 2 22.31 13.04 9.12
N SER A 3 23.45 12.64 8.55
CA SER A 3 23.76 12.46 7.14
C SER A 3 23.21 13.50 6.13
N SER A 4 24.06 14.47 5.83
CA SER A 4 23.94 15.53 4.82
C SER A 4 23.97 15.06 3.35
N GLY A 5 23.43 13.88 3.03
CA GLY A 5 23.62 13.26 1.71
C GLY A 5 22.48 13.41 0.69
N LEU A 6 21.25 13.72 1.11
CA LEU A 6 20.08 13.68 0.22
C LEU A 6 19.55 15.06 -0.23
N HIS A 7 20.10 16.14 0.32
CA HIS A 7 19.75 17.50 -0.09
C HIS A 7 20.50 17.94 -1.37
N GLN A 8 21.49 17.16 -1.81
CA GLN A 8 22.34 17.45 -2.97
C GLN A 8 21.83 16.80 -4.28
N PHE A 9 20.58 16.35 -4.35
CA PHE A 9 20.02 15.83 -5.62
C PHE A 9 19.06 16.83 -6.31
N PHE A 10 18.65 17.90 -5.64
CA PHE A 10 17.67 18.84 -6.17
C PHE A 10 18.15 20.30 -6.26
N GLN A 11 19.35 20.64 -5.77
CA GLN A 11 19.86 22.02 -5.84
C GLN A 11 20.95 22.26 -6.90
N THR A 12 21.28 21.28 -7.73
CA THR A 12 22.21 21.50 -8.85
C THR A 12 21.61 20.98 -10.14
N LEU A 13 20.71 21.77 -10.75
CA LEU A 13 20.53 21.73 -12.19
C LEU A 13 20.43 23.17 -12.72
N PRO A 14 21.49 23.65 -13.39
CA PRO A 14 21.60 25.03 -13.83
C PRO A 14 20.79 25.31 -15.10
N GLU A 15 20.05 26.42 -15.08
CA GLU A 15 19.83 27.40 -16.17
C GLU A 15 19.38 26.94 -17.58
N ARG A 16 18.95 25.70 -17.80
CA ARG A 16 18.17 25.33 -19.00
C ARG A 16 16.97 24.46 -18.66
N MET A 17 15.93 25.11 -18.17
CA MET A 17 14.61 24.51 -18.02
C MET A 17 13.90 24.54 -19.38
N GLY A 18 13.94 23.44 -20.14
CA GLY A 18 13.21 23.32 -21.40
C GLY A 18 11.70 23.48 -21.21
N ALA A 19 10.97 23.94 -22.23
CA ALA A 19 9.53 24.24 -22.15
C ALA A 19 8.66 23.11 -21.55
N GLY A 20 9.09 21.85 -21.68
CA GLY A 20 8.44 20.70 -21.04
C GLY A 20 8.47 20.71 -19.51
N ALA A 21 9.47 21.32 -18.89
CA ALA A 21 9.59 21.41 -17.42
C ALA A 21 8.70 22.52 -16.83
N LEU A 22 8.44 23.60 -17.58
CA LEU A 22 7.45 24.62 -17.20
C LEU A 22 6.03 24.07 -17.25
N ALA A 23 5.72 23.19 -18.20
CA ALA A 23 4.39 22.57 -18.33
C ALA A 23 4.05 21.66 -17.12
N ILE A 24 5.04 20.97 -16.56
CA ILE A 24 4.85 20.13 -15.36
C ILE A 24 4.53 21.00 -14.13
N CYS A 25 5.12 22.18 -14.02
CA CYS A 25 4.88 23.11 -12.90
C CYS A 25 3.56 23.90 -13.01
N GLN A 26 3.00 24.09 -14.23
CA GLN A 26 1.73 24.81 -14.42
C GLN A 26 0.48 23.91 -14.29
N SER A 27 0.65 22.59 -14.31
CA SER A 27 -0.47 21.66 -14.15
C SER A 27 -0.91 21.60 -12.69
N LYS A 28 -2.01 22.29 -12.36
CA LYS A 28 -2.67 22.21 -11.05
C LYS A 28 -2.99 20.76 -10.64
N ALA A 29 -3.25 19.88 -11.61
CA ALA A 29 -3.49 18.47 -11.38
C ALA A 29 -2.22 17.72 -10.91
N ALA A 30 -1.06 18.00 -11.50
CA ALA A 30 0.21 17.36 -11.10
C ALA A 30 0.64 17.78 -9.69
N VAL A 31 0.43 19.05 -9.33
CA VAL A 31 0.72 19.55 -7.96
C VAL A 31 -0.20 18.89 -6.94
N ARG A 32 -1.50 18.81 -7.22
CA ARG A 32 -2.47 18.13 -6.36
C ARG A 32 -2.18 16.63 -6.23
N LEU A 33 -1.82 15.96 -7.33
CA LEU A 33 -1.44 14.55 -7.30
C LEU A 33 -0.24 14.32 -6.36
N LYS A 34 0.78 15.19 -6.41
CA LYS A 34 1.95 15.09 -5.53
C LYS A 34 1.60 15.33 -4.05
N GLU A 35 0.70 16.27 -3.76
CA GLU A 35 0.21 16.53 -2.41
C GLU A 35 -0.65 15.37 -1.88
N ASP A 36 -1.58 14.87 -2.70
CA ASP A 36 -2.43 13.73 -2.38
C ASP A 36 -1.58 12.47 -2.18
N MET A 37 -0.54 12.24 -3.01
CA MET A 37 0.45 11.17 -2.78
C MET A 37 1.08 11.25 -1.39
N LYS A 38 1.46 12.45 -0.93
CA LYS A 38 2.03 12.66 0.41
C LYS A 38 0.99 12.38 1.51
N LYS A 39 -0.28 12.70 1.28
CA LYS A 39 -1.38 12.45 2.23
C LYS A 39 -1.74 10.97 2.31
N ILE A 40 -1.78 10.25 1.18
CA ILE A 40 -2.13 8.83 1.15
C ILE A 40 -0.98 7.92 1.58
N VAL A 41 0.28 8.35 1.44
CA VAL A 41 1.43 7.61 2.00
C VAL A 41 1.49 7.78 3.52
N ALA A 42 1.01 8.90 4.05
CA ALA A 42 0.97 9.17 5.49
C ALA A 42 -0.16 8.44 6.23
N VAL A 43 -1.24 8.08 5.53
CA VAL A 43 -2.25 7.17 6.05
C VAL A 43 -1.83 5.77 5.60
N PRO A 44 -1.13 4.99 6.44
CA PRO A 44 -1.00 3.58 6.13
C PRO A 44 -2.42 3.06 5.89
N LEU A 45 -2.61 2.38 4.77
CA LEU A 45 -3.85 1.69 4.37
C LEU A 45 -4.14 0.49 5.30
N SER A 46 -3.69 0.60 6.54
CA SER A 46 -3.98 -0.26 7.66
C SER A 46 -5.32 0.18 8.23
N GLU A 47 -6.32 -0.64 7.94
CA GLU A 47 -7.35 -0.98 8.91
C GLU A 47 -8.55 -0.03 9.03
N GLU A 48 -9.10 0.45 7.92
CA GLU A 48 -10.57 0.55 7.84
C GLU A 48 -11.15 -0.86 7.60
N LYS A 49 -10.93 -1.76 8.56
CA LYS A 49 -11.57 -3.08 8.56
C LYS A 49 -12.85 -2.93 9.36
N ASN A 50 -13.97 -2.83 8.64
CA ASN A 50 -15.29 -3.08 9.22
C ASN A 50 -15.20 -4.35 10.09
N PRO A 51 -15.52 -4.28 11.41
CA PRO A 51 -15.33 -5.40 12.33
C PRO A 51 -16.14 -6.64 11.93
N THR A 52 -17.14 -6.45 11.08
CA THR A 52 -18.02 -7.50 10.56
C THR A 52 -17.39 -8.32 9.43
N CYS A 53 -16.43 -7.77 8.67
CA CYS A 53 -15.84 -8.44 7.51
C CYS A 53 -14.42 -8.93 7.80
N LYS A 54 -14.29 -10.24 8.04
CA LYS A 54 -12.98 -10.89 8.23
C LYS A 54 -12.29 -11.10 6.88
N LYS A 55 -11.06 -10.60 6.74
CA LYS A 55 -10.25 -10.75 5.51
C LYS A 55 -9.53 -12.09 5.53
N LEU A 56 -9.79 -12.95 4.54
CA LEU A 56 -9.19 -14.28 4.44
C LEU A 56 -7.85 -14.30 3.66
N PHE A 57 -7.77 -13.55 2.57
CA PHE A 57 -6.60 -13.57 1.67
C PHE A 57 -5.72 -12.33 1.84
N GLY A 58 -4.42 -12.46 1.58
CA GLY A 58 -3.46 -11.36 1.69
C GLY A 58 -3.24 -10.88 3.13
N VAL A 59 -3.43 -11.77 4.11
CA VAL A 59 -3.12 -11.57 5.54
C VAL A 59 -2.16 -12.69 5.99
N SER A 60 -1.44 -12.47 7.09
CA SER A 60 -0.57 -13.53 7.64
C SER A 60 -1.39 -14.65 8.28
N LEU A 61 -0.80 -15.85 8.37
CA LEU A 61 -1.44 -16.98 9.06
C LEU A 61 -1.64 -16.69 10.55
N GLN A 62 -0.70 -15.98 11.20
CA GLN A 62 -0.85 -15.56 12.59
C GLN A 62 -2.09 -14.67 12.78
N GLU A 63 -2.38 -13.81 11.81
CA GLU A 63 -3.55 -12.94 11.83
C GLU A 63 -4.86 -13.74 11.62
N LEU A 64 -4.85 -14.74 10.74
CA LEU A 64 -5.96 -15.68 10.57
C LEU A 64 -6.23 -16.48 11.86
N GLN A 65 -5.17 -16.91 12.55
CA GLN A 65 -5.28 -17.59 13.84
C GLN A 65 -5.90 -16.68 14.91
N ARG A 66 -5.45 -15.43 15.00
CA ARG A 66 -6.01 -14.42 15.93
C ARG A 66 -7.50 -14.16 15.66
N GLN A 67 -7.94 -14.26 14.40
CA GLN A 67 -9.34 -14.11 13.99
C GLN A 67 -10.20 -15.37 14.21
N GLY A 68 -9.61 -16.48 14.65
CA GLY A 68 -10.29 -17.76 14.85
C GLY A 68 -10.72 -18.44 13.54
N LEU A 69 -9.94 -18.26 12.47
CA LEU A 69 -10.22 -18.80 11.13
C LEU A 69 -9.29 -19.96 10.76
N MET A 70 -8.70 -20.60 11.78
CA MET A 70 -7.78 -21.70 11.63
C MET A 70 -8.15 -22.84 12.58
N GLU A 71 -8.14 -24.04 12.04
CA GLU A 71 -8.40 -25.29 12.74
C GLU A 71 -7.17 -26.19 12.56
N ASN A 72 -6.57 -26.66 13.65
CA ASN A 72 -5.39 -27.54 13.62
C ASN A 72 -4.20 -27.00 12.80
N GLY A 73 -4.01 -25.68 12.79
CA GLY A 73 -2.94 -25.03 12.01
C GLY A 73 -3.25 -24.84 10.53
N VAL A 74 -4.45 -25.21 10.07
CA VAL A 74 -4.89 -25.08 8.69
C VAL A 74 -6.05 -24.07 8.61
N PRO A 75 -6.03 -23.10 7.68
CA PRO A 75 -7.15 -22.19 7.49
C PRO A 75 -8.43 -22.93 7.08
N THR A 76 -9.57 -22.58 7.69
CA THR A 76 -10.87 -23.23 7.42
C THR A 76 -11.24 -23.21 5.93
N VAL A 77 -10.89 -22.14 5.22
CA VAL A 77 -11.14 -22.02 3.77
C VAL A 77 -10.44 -23.11 2.96
N VAL A 78 -9.27 -23.58 3.39
CA VAL A 78 -8.52 -24.64 2.71
C VAL A 78 -9.24 -25.98 2.88
N TRP A 79 -9.74 -26.25 4.09
CA TRP A 79 -10.57 -27.44 4.35
C TRP A 79 -11.81 -27.47 3.46
N SER A 80 -12.59 -26.40 3.45
CA SER A 80 -13.80 -26.31 2.63
C SER A 80 -13.50 -26.44 1.13
N LEU A 81 -12.37 -25.90 0.66
CA LEU A 81 -11.97 -26.03 -0.74
C LEU A 81 -11.63 -27.47 -1.11
N VAL A 82 -10.83 -28.16 -0.29
CA VAL A 82 -10.45 -29.56 -0.52
C VAL A 82 -11.67 -30.46 -0.48
N GLU A 83 -12.56 -30.27 0.50
CA GLU A 83 -13.82 -30.99 0.61
C GLU A 83 -14.67 -30.79 -0.65
N TYR A 84 -14.85 -29.55 -1.09
CA TYR A 84 -15.64 -29.24 -2.28
C TYR A 84 -15.10 -29.92 -3.54
N LEU A 85 -13.79 -29.85 -3.77
CA LEU A 85 -13.11 -30.46 -4.92
C LEU A 85 -13.05 -31.99 -4.85
N THR A 86 -13.25 -32.57 -3.68
CA THR A 86 -13.32 -34.04 -3.52
C THR A 86 -14.71 -34.57 -3.85
N LEU A 87 -15.74 -33.76 -3.59
CA LEU A 87 -17.15 -34.14 -3.75
C LEU A 87 -17.71 -33.86 -5.16
N HIS A 88 -17.11 -32.96 -5.93
CA HIS A 88 -17.58 -32.52 -7.26
C HIS A 88 -16.45 -32.59 -8.28
#